data_AF-A0A519XZE5-F1
#
_entry.id   AF-A0A519XZE5-F1
#
_cell.length_a   1.000
_cell.length_b   1.000
_cell.length_c   1.000
_cell.angle_alpha   90.00
_cell.angle_beta   90.00
_cell.angle_gamma   90.00
#
_symmetry.space_group_name_H-M   'P 1'
#
loop_
_entity.id
_entity.type
_entity.pdbx_description
1 polymer ?
#
loop_
_entity_poly.entity_id
_entity_poly.type
_entity_poly.pdbx_seq_one_letter_code
_entity_poly.pdbx_strand_id
1 'polypeptide(L)'
;MRSLLLAGGLALGLVPSTLLAQTTNSGTDKFAQLETLLPTPNSYRTASGAPGPQYWQQRADYNIKVTLDDQKQAITGSETITYTNLSPDVLTYLWVQLDQNILAKNSITYATQVGQITAGRLGFQDVDAQLTTAEFDGGYKIAAVTDAAGNPLKYTINHTMMRIDLPRPLGPKQA
;
A
#
# COMPACT_ATOMS: atom_id res chain seq x y z
N MET A 1 -62.87 34.03 1.91
CA MET A 1 -61.83 32.98 1.76
C MET A 1 -60.61 33.38 2.57
N ARG A 2 -60.55 32.91 3.81
CA ARG A 2 -59.41 33.02 4.73
C ARG A 2 -59.67 32.04 5.88
N SER A 3 -58.66 31.24 6.14
CA SER A 3 -58.44 30.20 7.15
C SER A 3 -59.12 30.39 8.52
N LEU A 4 -59.60 29.31 9.15
CA LEU A 4 -59.22 28.94 10.53
C LEU A 4 -59.66 27.52 10.96
N LEU A 5 -58.64 26.73 11.36
CA LEU A 5 -58.56 25.75 12.45
C LEU A 5 -59.55 24.56 12.54
N LEU A 6 -59.03 23.36 12.22
CA LEU A 6 -59.35 22.12 12.94
C LEU A 6 -58.07 21.60 13.59
N ALA A 7 -58.03 21.62 14.93
CA ALA A 7 -56.97 21.02 15.74
C ALA A 7 -57.23 19.52 15.89
N GLY A 8 -56.44 18.69 15.19
CA GLY A 8 -56.37 17.26 15.42
C GLY A 8 -55.02 16.92 16.07
N GLY A 9 -55.04 16.62 17.36
CA GLY A 9 -53.85 16.28 18.14
C GLY A 9 -53.18 15.00 17.65
N LEU A 10 -51.92 15.11 17.23
CA LEU A 10 -51.06 13.97 16.91
C LEU A 10 -50.20 13.67 18.15
N ALA A 11 -50.61 12.67 18.93
CA ALA A 11 -49.80 12.13 20.01
C ALA A 11 -48.65 11.30 19.41
N LEU A 12 -47.46 11.91 19.28
CA LEU A 12 -46.22 11.18 19.00
C LEU A 12 -45.82 10.40 20.26
N GLY A 13 -46.07 9.09 20.28
CA GLY A 13 -45.46 8.18 21.24
C GLY A 13 -43.97 8.02 20.92
N LEU A 14 -43.09 8.54 21.78
CA LEU A 14 -41.68 8.18 21.78
C LEU A 14 -41.56 6.71 22.20
N VAL A 15 -41.23 5.84 21.25
CA VAL A 15 -40.72 4.50 21.54
C VAL A 15 -39.26 4.66 21.96
N PRO A 16 -38.85 4.31 23.20
CA PRO A 16 -37.45 4.33 23.55
C PRO A 16 -36.74 3.23 22.76
N SER A 17 -35.92 3.64 21.79
CA SER A 17 -34.97 2.75 21.16
C SER A 17 -33.96 2.30 22.22
N THR A 18 -33.99 1.03 22.59
CA THR A 18 -32.93 0.43 23.40
C THR A 18 -31.60 0.60 22.66
N LEU A 19 -30.73 1.47 23.18
CA LEU A 19 -29.34 1.54 22.79
C LEU A 19 -28.71 0.15 23.03
N LEU A 20 -28.59 -0.64 21.97
CA LEU A 20 -27.65 -1.76 21.99
C LEU A 20 -26.26 -1.13 22.08
N ALA A 21 -25.64 -1.24 23.25
CA ALA A 21 -24.25 -0.88 23.43
C ALA A 21 -23.44 -1.63 22.35
N GLN A 22 -22.74 -0.88 21.49
CA GLN A 22 -21.75 -1.46 20.60
C GLN A 22 -20.73 -2.20 21.46
N THR A 23 -20.42 -3.44 21.09
CA THR A 23 -19.31 -4.20 21.67
C THR A 23 -18.01 -3.44 21.39
N THR A 24 -17.61 -2.59 22.33
CA THR A 24 -16.34 -1.89 22.26
C THR A 24 -15.27 -2.92 22.56
N ASN A 25 -14.45 -3.27 21.57
CA ASN A 25 -13.19 -3.99 21.76
C ASN A 25 -12.19 -3.10 22.53
N SER A 26 -12.56 -2.66 23.73
CA SER A 26 -11.82 -1.74 24.59
C SER A 26 -10.80 -2.45 25.48
N GLY A 27 -10.60 -3.76 25.31
CA GLY A 27 -9.64 -4.56 26.09
C GLY A 27 -10.05 -4.81 27.55
N THR A 28 -11.24 -4.37 27.97
CA THR A 28 -11.76 -4.49 29.35
C THR A 28 -12.74 -5.63 29.55
N ASP A 29 -13.08 -6.37 28.47
CA ASP A 29 -14.01 -7.48 28.53
C ASP A 29 -13.30 -8.75 29.04
N LYS A 30 -13.64 -9.16 30.26
CA LYS A 30 -13.07 -10.34 30.93
C LYS A 30 -13.44 -11.66 30.25
N PHE A 31 -14.41 -11.65 29.33
CA PHE A 31 -14.83 -12.80 28.52
C PHE A 31 -14.61 -12.57 27.03
N ALA A 32 -13.76 -11.61 26.65
CA ALA A 32 -13.38 -11.39 25.26
C ALA A 32 -12.91 -12.71 24.63
N GLN A 33 -13.49 -13.05 23.48
CA GLN A 33 -13.08 -14.25 22.74
C GLN A 33 -11.62 -14.08 22.29
N LEU A 34 -10.76 -14.98 22.78
CA LEU A 34 -9.33 -15.02 22.44
C LEU A 34 -9.07 -15.44 20.98
N GLU A 35 -10.11 -15.87 20.24
CA GLU A 35 -10.02 -16.25 18.82
C GLU A 35 -9.40 -15.13 17.95
N THR A 36 -9.61 -13.86 18.33
CA THR A 36 -9.03 -12.70 17.64
C THR A 36 -7.52 -12.57 17.88
N LEU A 37 -7.00 -13.08 19.01
CA LEU A 37 -5.59 -12.97 19.40
C LEU A 37 -4.78 -14.21 19.03
N LEU A 38 -5.41 -15.40 19.00
CA LEU A 38 -4.79 -16.67 18.65
C LEU A 38 -5.60 -17.33 17.52
N PRO A 39 -5.19 -17.16 16.25
CA PRO A 39 -5.91 -17.75 15.13
C PRO A 39 -5.93 -19.27 15.26
N THR A 40 -7.08 -19.88 14.95
CA THR A 40 -7.21 -21.33 14.94
C THR A 40 -6.26 -21.94 13.90
N PRO A 41 -5.63 -23.09 14.21
CA PRO A 41 -4.76 -23.77 13.27
C PRO A 41 -5.51 -24.13 11.98
N ASN A 42 -4.84 -23.97 10.84
CA ASN A 42 -5.35 -24.34 9.53
C ASN A 42 -4.27 -25.03 8.69
N SER A 43 -4.58 -25.34 7.44
CA SER A 43 -3.67 -26.05 6.53
C SER A 43 -2.41 -25.26 6.17
N TYR A 44 -2.43 -23.93 6.33
CA TYR A 44 -1.30 -23.03 6.06
C TYR A 44 -0.49 -22.71 7.32
N ARG A 45 -1.09 -22.71 8.52
CA ARG A 45 -0.42 -22.41 9.79
C ARG A 45 -0.91 -23.32 10.91
N THR A 46 0.02 -24.06 11.53
CA THR A 46 -0.30 -25.02 12.61
C THR A 46 -0.50 -24.32 13.96
N ALA A 47 -0.92 -25.07 14.98
CA ALA A 47 -1.10 -24.58 16.36
C ALA A 47 0.18 -24.05 17.01
N SER A 48 1.35 -24.47 16.52
CA SER A 48 2.64 -23.95 16.98
C SER A 48 3.07 -22.66 16.24
N GLY A 49 2.27 -22.18 15.29
CA GLY A 49 2.60 -21.04 14.44
C GLY A 49 3.52 -21.40 13.26
N ALA A 50 3.96 -22.66 13.16
CA ALA A 50 4.81 -23.14 12.08
C ALA A 50 4.04 -23.23 10.75
N PRO A 51 4.74 -23.14 9.60
CA PRO A 51 4.20 -23.49 8.30
C PRO A 51 3.49 -24.84 8.29
N GLY A 52 2.23 -24.85 7.84
CA GLY A 52 1.46 -26.07 7.62
C GLY A 52 1.81 -26.77 6.28
N PRO A 53 1.26 -27.95 6.00
CA PRO A 53 1.55 -28.71 4.79
C PRO A 53 1.19 -27.99 3.47
N GLN A 54 0.22 -27.07 3.50
CA GLN A 54 -0.18 -26.28 2.32
C GLN A 54 0.49 -24.89 2.29
N TYR A 55 1.41 -24.61 3.20
CA TYR A 55 2.12 -23.35 3.25
C TYR A 55 2.93 -23.11 1.98
N TRP A 56 2.88 -21.88 1.47
CA TRP A 56 3.65 -21.42 0.32
C TRP A 56 4.16 -20.00 0.57
N GLN A 57 5.25 -19.65 -0.12
CA GLN A 57 5.82 -18.30 -0.18
C GLN A 57 6.23 -18.06 -1.62
N GLN A 58 6.03 -16.84 -2.14
CA GLN A 58 6.53 -16.51 -3.47
C GLN A 58 8.06 -16.44 -3.48
N ARG A 59 8.63 -16.70 -4.65
CA ARG A 59 10.06 -16.53 -4.88
C ARG A 59 10.26 -15.51 -5.98
N ALA A 60 11.09 -14.52 -5.71
CA ALA A 60 11.58 -13.56 -6.68
C ALA A 60 13.10 -13.55 -6.61
N ASP A 61 13.75 -13.91 -7.71
CA ASP A 61 15.20 -13.92 -7.84
C ASP A 61 15.62 -12.69 -8.66
N TYR A 62 16.59 -11.94 -8.14
CA TYR A 62 16.97 -10.64 -8.67
C TYR A 62 18.41 -10.66 -9.20
N ASN A 63 18.62 -10.15 -10.40
CA ASN A 63 19.94 -9.84 -10.94
C ASN A 63 20.01 -8.34 -11.26
N ILE A 64 20.76 -7.61 -10.44
CA ILE A 64 20.80 -6.16 -10.45
C ILE A 64 22.19 -5.71 -10.92
N LYS A 65 22.23 -4.91 -11.99
CA LYS A 65 23.44 -4.26 -12.49
C LYS A 65 23.27 -2.76 -12.34
N VAL A 66 24.15 -2.13 -11.57
CA VAL A 66 24.05 -0.71 -11.22
C VAL A 66 25.40 -0.03 -11.44
N THR A 67 25.35 1.21 -11.91
CA THR A 67 26.49 2.10 -12.11
C THR A 67 26.20 3.42 -11.42
N LEU A 68 27.17 3.86 -10.59
CA LEU A 68 27.18 5.17 -9.96
C LEU A 68 28.05 6.12 -10.79
N ASP A 69 27.48 7.24 -11.22
CA ASP A 69 28.17 8.33 -11.91
C ASP A 69 28.27 9.53 -10.96
N ASP A 70 29.43 9.71 -10.34
CA ASP A 70 29.69 10.79 -9.39
C ASP A 70 29.71 12.18 -10.06
N GLN A 71 30.15 12.28 -11.31
CA GLN A 71 30.15 13.57 -12.02
C GLN A 71 28.72 14.06 -12.29
N LYS A 72 27.81 13.13 -12.58
CA LYS A 72 26.39 13.44 -12.82
C LYS A 72 25.52 13.32 -11.56
N GLN A 73 26.09 12.88 -10.44
CA GLN A 73 25.36 12.56 -9.21
C GLN A 73 24.15 11.65 -9.49
N ALA A 74 24.35 10.61 -10.31
CA ALA A 74 23.27 9.77 -10.82
C ALA A 74 23.58 8.28 -10.67
N ILE A 75 22.52 7.50 -10.42
CA ILE A 75 22.58 6.03 -10.39
C ILE A 75 21.77 5.52 -11.58
N THR A 76 22.39 4.67 -12.40
CA THR A 76 21.74 4.01 -13.53
C THR A 76 21.91 2.51 -13.42
N GLY A 77 20.95 1.74 -13.93
CA GLY A 77 21.04 0.30 -13.82
C GLY A 77 19.95 -0.43 -14.59
N SER A 78 20.10 -1.75 -14.62
CA SER A 78 19.15 -2.70 -15.17
C SER A 78 18.96 -3.82 -14.18
N GLU A 79 17.72 -4.28 -14.05
CA GLU A 79 17.34 -5.37 -13.16
C GLU A 79 16.60 -6.45 -13.95
N THR A 80 16.96 -7.71 -13.70
CA THR A 80 16.20 -8.88 -14.18
C THR A 80 15.57 -9.55 -12.98
N ILE A 81 14.24 -9.67 -13.00
CA ILE A 81 13.45 -10.31 -11.95
C ILE A 81 12.88 -11.61 -12.50
N THR A 82 13.30 -12.74 -11.92
CA THR A 82 12.68 -14.05 -12.20
C THR A 82 11.68 -14.34 -11.10
N TYR A 83 10.40 -14.37 -11.44
CA TYR A 83 9.32 -14.57 -10.47
C TYR A 83 8.75 -15.97 -10.58
N THR A 84 8.85 -16.77 -9.52
CA THR A 84 8.19 -18.09 -9.44
C THR A 84 6.90 -17.98 -8.64
N ASN A 85 5.77 -18.24 -9.27
CA ASN A 85 4.48 -18.34 -8.62
C ASN A 85 4.38 -19.67 -7.86
N LEU A 86 4.51 -19.65 -6.55
CA LEU A 86 4.30 -20.80 -5.66
C LEU A 86 2.90 -20.80 -5.02
N SER A 87 2.08 -19.79 -5.32
CA SER A 87 0.69 -19.74 -4.89
C SER A 87 -0.17 -20.82 -5.60
N PRO A 88 -1.28 -21.24 -4.98
CA PRO A 88 -2.25 -22.13 -5.64
C PRO A 88 -3.07 -21.41 -6.73
N ASP A 89 -2.97 -20.09 -6.82
CA ASP A 89 -3.76 -19.25 -7.70
C ASP A 89 -3.01 -18.88 -8.98
N VAL A 90 -3.77 -18.57 -10.03
CA VAL A 90 -3.21 -18.07 -11.28
C VAL A 90 -3.01 -16.57 -11.17
N LEU A 91 -1.80 -16.10 -11.47
CA LEU A 91 -1.46 -14.68 -11.47
C LEU A 91 -1.53 -14.12 -12.90
N THR A 92 -2.25 -13.02 -13.06
CA THR A 92 -2.37 -12.30 -14.34
C THR A 92 -1.54 -11.02 -14.39
N TYR A 93 -1.07 -10.55 -13.23
CA TYR A 93 -0.24 -9.36 -13.08
C TYR A 93 0.71 -9.53 -11.89
N LEU A 94 1.78 -8.75 -11.89
CA LEU A 94 2.72 -8.63 -10.77
C LEU A 94 2.77 -7.19 -10.27
N TRP A 95 2.97 -7.03 -8.97
CA TRP A 95 3.25 -5.74 -8.35
C TRP A 95 4.72 -5.66 -7.98
N VAL A 96 5.36 -4.57 -8.37
CA VAL A 96 6.76 -4.24 -8.06
C VAL A 96 6.77 -2.94 -7.27
N GLN A 97 7.49 -2.92 -6.15
CA GLN A 97 7.65 -1.73 -5.32
C GLN A 97 8.71 -0.81 -5.90
N LEU A 98 8.36 0.47 -6.00
CA LEU A 98 9.16 1.57 -6.51
C LEU A 98 9.38 2.60 -5.40
N ASP A 99 10.02 2.18 -4.30
CA ASP A 99 10.13 2.97 -3.08
C ASP A 99 10.78 4.35 -3.27
N GLN A 100 11.76 4.48 -4.16
CA GLN A 100 12.39 5.78 -4.43
C GLN A 100 11.40 6.83 -4.97
N ASN A 101 10.24 6.42 -5.50
CA ASN A 101 9.20 7.35 -5.94
C ASN A 101 8.59 8.16 -4.79
N ILE A 102 8.89 7.86 -3.52
CA ILE A 102 8.58 8.78 -2.41
C ILE A 102 9.29 10.13 -2.56
N LEU A 103 10.46 10.15 -3.22
CA LEU A 103 11.26 11.35 -3.48
C LEU A 103 10.92 12.02 -4.81
N ALA A 104 9.97 11.46 -5.57
CA ALA A 104 9.51 12.11 -6.80
C ALA A 104 8.80 13.41 -6.45
N LYS A 105 8.99 14.46 -7.27
CA LYS A 105 8.43 15.80 -7.03
C LYS A 105 6.91 15.81 -6.79
N ASN A 106 6.18 14.88 -7.42
CA ASN A 106 4.73 14.72 -7.29
C ASN A 106 4.31 13.52 -6.41
N SER A 107 5.17 13.09 -5.48
CA SER A 107 4.87 11.99 -4.57
C SER A 107 3.74 12.35 -3.60
N ILE A 108 2.99 11.34 -3.13
CA ILE A 108 2.00 11.53 -2.06
C ILE A 108 2.69 12.03 -0.79
N THR A 109 3.92 11.59 -0.53
CA THR A 109 4.69 12.02 0.64
C THR A 109 4.82 13.53 0.68
N TYR A 110 5.25 14.17 -0.41
CA TYR A 110 5.35 15.63 -0.46
C TYR A 110 3.99 16.31 -0.51
N ALA A 111 3.01 15.73 -1.21
CA ALA A 111 1.66 16.29 -1.30
C ALA A 111 0.89 16.30 0.04
N THR A 112 1.24 15.38 0.96
CA THR A 112 0.58 15.24 2.27
C THR A 112 1.44 15.73 3.43
N GLN A 113 2.68 16.16 3.15
CA GLN A 113 3.57 16.68 4.17
C GLN A 113 3.03 18.00 4.71
N VAL A 114 2.71 18.00 6.01
CA VAL A 114 2.31 19.22 6.72
C VAL A 114 3.58 19.98 7.08
N GLY A 115 3.70 21.21 6.58
CA GLY A 115 4.78 22.11 6.97
C GLY A 115 4.73 22.38 8.47
N GLN A 116 5.79 22.05 9.19
CA GLN A 116 5.94 22.47 10.57
C GLN A 116 6.56 23.87 10.58
N ILE A 117 5.79 24.87 10.98
CA ILE A 117 6.35 26.19 11.30
C ILE A 117 6.97 26.06 12.69
N THR A 118 8.27 25.79 12.74
CA THR A 118 9.03 25.85 13.99
C THR A 118 8.95 27.28 14.51
N ALA A 119 8.36 27.49 15.69
CA ALA A 119 8.25 28.81 16.29
C ALA A 119 9.65 29.38 16.58
N GLY A 120 10.13 30.29 15.73
CA GLY A 120 11.47 30.86 15.81
C GLY A 120 11.95 31.46 14.48
N ARG A 121 13.20 31.94 14.45
CA ARG A 121 13.89 32.30 13.20
C ARG A 121 14.39 31.02 12.54
N LEU A 122 13.89 30.71 11.35
CA LEU A 122 14.46 29.66 10.50
C LEU A 122 15.90 30.05 10.14
N GLY A 123 16.85 29.14 10.36
CA GLY A 123 18.23 29.34 9.92
C GLY A 123 18.31 29.27 8.40
N PHE A 124 19.37 29.85 7.82
CA PHE A 124 19.60 29.75 6.38
C PHE A 124 19.67 28.29 5.91
N GLN A 125 20.27 27.40 6.71
CA GLN A 125 20.36 25.97 6.42
C GLN A 125 18.99 25.27 6.36
N ASP A 126 18.04 25.68 7.20
CA ASP A 126 16.69 25.10 7.20
C ASP A 126 15.92 25.50 5.94
N VAL A 127 16.05 26.77 5.54
CA VAL A 127 15.45 27.30 4.31
C VAL A 127 16.08 26.66 3.07
N ASP A 128 17.41 26.55 3.04
CA ASP A 128 18.15 25.92 1.97
C ASP A 128 17.74 24.45 1.80
N ALA A 129 17.74 23.66 2.88
CA ALA A 129 17.32 22.25 2.85
C ALA A 129 15.87 22.06 2.39
N GLN A 130 14.97 22.96 2.78
CA GLN A 130 13.57 22.93 2.36
C GLN A 130 13.42 23.22 0.85
N LEU A 131 14.19 24.17 0.33
CA LEU A 131 14.27 24.47 -1.10
C LEU A 131 14.90 23.32 -1.90
N THR A 132 16.02 22.76 -1.42
CA THR A 132 16.69 21.65 -2.12
C THR A 132 15.77 20.44 -2.22
N THR A 133 15.04 20.12 -1.15
CA THR A 133 14.09 19.00 -1.16
C THR A 133 12.92 19.24 -2.12
N ALA A 134 12.44 20.47 -2.23
CA ALA A 134 11.34 20.83 -3.13
C ALA A 134 11.74 20.80 -4.62
N GLU A 135 13.01 21.06 -4.92
CA GLU A 135 13.55 21.09 -6.28
C GLU A 135 14.13 19.76 -6.75
N PHE A 136 14.43 18.83 -5.82
CA PHE A 136 14.98 17.52 -6.14
C PHE A 136 14.02 16.66 -6.97
N ASP A 137 14.42 16.32 -8.19
CA ASP A 137 13.69 15.41 -9.06
C ASP A 137 14.08 13.95 -8.82
N GLY A 138 13.67 13.43 -7.66
CA GLY A 138 13.92 12.04 -7.26
C GLY A 138 13.01 11.02 -7.94
N GLY A 139 13.13 9.77 -7.48
CA GLY A 139 12.35 8.65 -7.97
C GLY A 139 12.93 7.96 -9.20
N TYR A 140 12.30 6.84 -9.57
CA TYR A 140 12.75 6.03 -10.69
C TYR A 140 12.33 6.64 -12.03
N LYS A 141 13.30 6.84 -12.91
CA LYS A 141 13.06 7.15 -14.32
C LYS A 141 13.10 5.84 -15.12
N ILE A 142 11.99 5.13 -15.16
CA ILE A 142 11.89 3.81 -15.82
C ILE A 142 12.02 3.99 -17.33
N ALA A 143 13.13 3.49 -17.90
CA ALA A 143 13.39 3.58 -19.33
C ALA A 143 12.59 2.54 -20.14
N ALA A 144 12.52 1.31 -19.64
CA ALA A 144 11.79 0.22 -20.28
C ALA A 144 11.44 -0.87 -19.26
N VAL A 145 10.34 -1.57 -19.51
CA VAL A 145 9.97 -2.82 -18.83
C VAL A 145 9.69 -3.84 -19.92
N THR A 146 10.48 -4.90 -19.97
CA THR A 146 10.42 -5.91 -21.04
C THR A 146 10.38 -7.33 -20.47
N ASP A 147 9.90 -8.27 -21.26
CA ASP A 147 10.07 -9.69 -20.98
C ASP A 147 11.50 -10.18 -21.28
N ALA A 148 11.76 -11.46 -21.04
CA ALA A 148 13.06 -12.09 -21.30
C ALA A 148 13.44 -12.13 -22.80
N ALA A 149 12.46 -11.97 -23.70
CA ALA A 149 12.68 -11.90 -25.15
C ALA A 149 12.84 -10.45 -25.66
N GLY A 150 12.73 -9.45 -24.76
CA GLY A 150 12.84 -8.03 -25.09
C GLY A 150 11.53 -7.39 -25.55
N ASN A 151 10.39 -8.08 -25.48
CA ASN A 151 9.11 -7.49 -25.82
C ASN A 151 8.65 -6.53 -24.71
N PRO A 152 8.10 -5.36 -25.05
CA PRO A 152 7.60 -4.42 -24.06
C PRO A 152 6.41 -5.01 -23.30
N LEU A 153 6.45 -4.91 -21.97
CA LEU A 153 5.37 -5.31 -21.09
C LEU A 153 4.46 -4.11 -20.81
N LYS A 154 3.16 -4.36 -20.74
CA LYS A 154 2.20 -3.34 -20.30
C LYS A 154 2.33 -3.16 -18.79
N TYR A 155 2.51 -1.92 -18.34
CA TYR A 155 2.57 -1.60 -16.92
C TYR A 155 1.86 -0.29 -16.59
N THR A 156 1.45 -0.16 -15.33
CA THR A 156 0.85 1.05 -14.76
C THR A 156 1.58 1.39 -13.47
N ILE A 157 2.12 2.59 -13.35
CA ILE A 157 2.73 3.09 -12.12
C ILE A 157 1.67 3.88 -11.34
N ASN A 158 1.42 3.46 -10.11
CA ASN A 158 0.61 4.14 -9.11
C ASN A 158 1.52 4.50 -7.93
N HIS A 159 2.05 5.72 -7.95
CA HIS A 159 3.00 6.22 -6.95
C HIS A 159 4.21 5.29 -6.75
N THR A 160 4.32 4.64 -5.59
CA THR A 160 5.40 3.70 -5.25
C THR A 160 5.10 2.27 -5.67
N MET A 161 4.01 2.02 -6.39
CA MET A 161 3.60 0.68 -6.81
C MET A 161 3.51 0.61 -8.33
N MET A 162 4.19 -0.35 -8.95
CA MET A 162 4.09 -0.63 -10.38
C MET A 162 3.40 -1.96 -10.60
N ARG A 163 2.29 -1.94 -11.35
CA ARG A 163 1.61 -3.15 -11.82
C ARG A 163 2.12 -3.49 -13.21
N ILE A 164 2.60 -4.71 -13.40
CA ILE A 164 2.99 -5.27 -14.69
C ILE A 164 1.93 -6.30 -15.09
N ASP A 165 1.27 -6.10 -16.22
CA ASP A 165 0.32 -7.07 -16.77
C ASP A 165 1.11 -8.16 -17.52
N LEU A 166 0.88 -9.42 -17.14
CA LEU A 166 1.59 -10.54 -17.73
C LEU A 166 0.94 -10.92 -19.07
N PRO A 167 1.71 -11.04 -20.17
CA PRO A 167 1.17 -11.48 -21.47
C PRO A 167 0.56 -12.88 -21.39
N ARG A 168 1.12 -13.73 -20.52
CA ARG A 168 0.63 -15.06 -20.21
C ARG A 168 0.45 -15.17 -18.68
N PRO A 169 -0.72 -15.62 -18.20
CA PRO A 169 -0.91 -15.86 -16.77
C PRO A 169 0.07 -16.91 -16.23
N LEU A 170 0.65 -16.63 -15.06
CA LEU A 170 1.53 -17.55 -14.34
C LEU A 170 0.68 -18.49 -13.48
N GLY A 171 0.64 -19.76 -13.85
CA GLY A 171 -0.01 -20.79 -13.05
C GLY A 171 0.81 -21.20 -11.82
N PRO A 172 0.24 -22.07 -10.96
CA PRO A 172 0.95 -22.60 -9.81
C PRO A 172 2.24 -23.33 -10.19
N LYS A 173 3.31 -23.06 -9.43
CA LYS A 173 4.68 -23.59 -9.59
C LYS A 173 5.34 -23.25 -10.93
N GLN A 174 4.91 -22.18 -11.59
CA GLN A 174 5.51 -21.67 -12.83
C GLN A 174 6.41 -20.47 -12.56
N ALA A 175 7.42 -20.30 -13.40
CA ALA A 175 8.33 -19.15 -13.44
C ALA A 175 8.23 -18.44 -14.78
#